data_AF-A0A939YUL3-F1
#
_entry.id   AF-A0A939YUL3-F1
#
_cell.length_a   1.000
_cell.length_b   1.000
_cell.length_c   1.000
_cell.angle_alpha   90.00
_cell.angle_beta   90.00
_cell.angle_gamma   90.00
#
_symmetry.space_group_name_H-M   'P 1'
#
loop_
_entity.id
_entity.type
_entity.pdbx_description
1 polymer ?
#
loop_
_entity_poly.entity_id
_entity_poly.type
_entity_poly.pdbx_seq_one_letter_code
_entity_poly.pdbx_strand_id
1 'polypeptide(L)'
;PDVIVKAVDRASLEQGAAICQELAGRPEWTGITAVQQGHVLLIAEDLLNTQAGQIGAMLYLAKLMYPDQMTDVDPDEALRALTEEASGTAVSGRYVYGL
;
A
#
# COMPACT_ATOMS: atom_id res chain seq x y z
N PRO A 1 -11.89 10.95 5.22
CA PRO A 1 -11.50 9.52 5.25
C PRO A 1 -10.21 9.38 6.06
N ASP A 2 -10.04 8.24 6.74
CA ASP A 2 -8.87 7.98 7.60
C ASP A 2 -7.67 7.38 6.85
N VAL A 3 -7.91 6.83 5.65
CA VAL A 3 -6.87 6.34 4.75
C VAL A 3 -7.18 6.75 3.30
N ILE A 4 -6.15 7.11 2.54
CA ILE A 4 -6.20 7.28 1.08
C ILE A 4 -5.38 6.16 0.43
N VAL A 5 -5.95 5.49 -0.57
CA VAL A 5 -5.26 4.46 -1.35
C VAL A 5 -5.33 4.83 -2.82
N LYS A 6 -4.19 4.81 -3.49
CA LYS A 6 -4.08 5.06 -4.93
C LYS A 6 -3.40 3.89 -5.62
N ALA A 7 -4.11 3.25 -6.54
CA ALA A 7 -3.51 2.32 -7.49
C ALA A 7 -2.65 3.08 -8.51
N VAL A 8 -1.45 2.57 -8.75
CA VAL A 8 -0.47 3.11 -9.70
C VAL A 8 0.18 1.98 -10.50
N ASP A 9 0.72 2.28 -11.67
CA ASP A 9 1.64 1.36 -12.36
C ASP A 9 2.81 1.01 -11.44
N ARG A 10 3.23 -0.26 -11.46
CA ARG A 10 4.30 -0.74 -10.58
C ARG A 10 5.61 0.06 -10.73
N ALA A 11 5.92 0.51 -11.95
CA ALA A 11 7.11 1.32 -12.21
C ALA A 11 7.08 2.69 -11.49
N SER A 12 5.89 3.25 -11.25
CA SER A 12 5.73 4.55 -10.58
C SER A 12 6.06 4.52 -9.09
N LEU A 13 6.11 3.33 -8.47
CA LEU A 13 6.49 3.18 -7.06
C LEU A 13 7.95 3.56 -6.78
N GLU A 14 8.80 3.60 -7.80
CA GLU A 14 10.15 4.17 -7.69
C GLU A 14 10.13 5.67 -7.39
N GLN A 15 9.08 6.38 -7.83
CA GLN A 15 8.82 7.79 -7.50
C GLN A 15 7.75 7.94 -6.41
N GLY A 16 7.49 6.90 -5.61
CA GLY A 16 6.40 6.87 -4.64
C GLY A 16 6.40 8.06 -3.68
N ALA A 17 7.58 8.48 -3.22
CA ALA A 17 7.74 9.65 -2.35
C ALA A 17 7.18 10.93 -2.98
N ALA A 18 7.53 11.18 -4.24
CA ALA A 18 7.10 12.37 -4.97
C ALA A 18 5.59 12.34 -5.24
N ILE A 19 5.05 11.17 -5.60
CA ILE A 19 3.61 11.01 -5.84
C ILE A 19 2.82 11.23 -4.56
N CYS A 20 3.25 10.65 -3.43
CA CYS A 20 2.58 10.88 -2.16
C CYS A 20 2.66 12.34 -1.70
N GLN A 21 3.80 13.00 -1.88
CA GLN A 21 3.95 14.43 -1.58
C GLN A 21 3.07 15.31 -2.46
N GLU A 22 2.97 15.00 -3.77
CA GLU A 22 2.05 15.70 -4.67
C GLU A 22 0.60 15.55 -4.22
N LEU A 23 0.19 14.32 -3.88
CA LEU A 23 -1.17 14.03 -3.38
C LEU A 23 -1.46 14.78 -2.07
N ALA A 24 -0.56 14.69 -1.09
CA ALA A 24 -0.68 15.35 0.20
C ALA A 24 -0.62 16.89 0.08
N GLY A 25 0.07 17.41 -0.93
CA GLY A 25 0.25 18.85 -1.17
C GLY A 25 -0.92 19.54 -1.88
N ARG A 26 -1.97 18.80 -2.27
CA ARG A 26 -3.16 19.38 -2.92
C ARG A 26 -3.90 20.30 -1.95
N PRO A 27 -4.12 21.59 -2.28
CA PRO A 27 -4.77 22.53 -1.37
C PRO A 27 -6.12 22.03 -0.84
N GLU A 28 -6.88 21.34 -1.69
CA GLU A 28 -8.18 20.76 -1.39
C GLU A 28 -8.10 19.59 -0.38
N TRP A 29 -6.92 18.98 -0.21
CA TRP A 29 -6.71 17.80 0.62
C TRP A 29 -6.16 18.13 2.01
N THR A 30 -5.76 19.39 2.26
CA THR A 30 -5.21 19.87 3.54
C THR A 30 -6.11 19.55 4.75
N GLY A 31 -7.43 19.50 4.54
CA GLY A 31 -8.42 19.18 5.57
C GLY A 31 -8.73 17.69 5.73
N ILE A 32 -8.13 16.80 4.94
CA ILE A 32 -8.42 15.36 4.99
C ILE A 32 -7.56 14.71 6.07
N THR A 33 -8.20 14.01 7.01
CA THR A 33 -7.54 13.29 8.12
C THR A 33 -6.40 12.39 7.64
N ALA A 34 -6.64 11.58 6.60
CA ALA A 34 -5.60 10.71 6.03
C ALA A 34 -4.33 11.46 5.62
N VAL A 35 -4.44 12.66 5.06
CA VAL A 35 -3.29 13.48 4.67
C VAL A 35 -2.58 14.03 5.90
N GLN A 36 -3.33 14.50 6.89
CA GLN A 36 -2.78 15.03 8.14
C GLN A 36 -2.05 13.97 8.98
N GLN A 37 -2.47 12.70 8.86
CA GLN A 37 -1.91 11.57 9.60
C GLN A 37 -0.86 10.77 8.80
N GLY A 38 -0.57 11.14 7.54
CA GLY A 38 0.37 10.39 6.70
C GLY A 38 -0.20 9.08 6.14
N HIS A 39 -1.49 8.81 6.29
CA HIS A 39 -2.16 7.59 5.83
C HIS A 39 -2.49 7.62 4.33
N VAL A 40 -1.48 7.92 3.50
CA VAL A 40 -1.56 7.89 2.04
C VAL A 40 -0.72 6.73 1.53
N LEU A 41 -1.39 5.74 0.93
CA LEU A 41 -0.77 4.55 0.36
C LEU A 41 -0.86 4.54 -1.16
N LEU A 42 0.24 4.19 -1.81
CA LEU A 42 0.28 3.77 -3.20
C LEU A 42 0.36 2.24 -3.23
N ILE A 43 -0.44 1.63 -4.09
CA ILE A 43 -0.40 0.19 -4.34
C ILE A 43 -0.18 -0.04 -5.83
N ALA A 44 0.64 -1.02 -6.18
CA ALA A 44 0.78 -1.45 -7.56
C ALA A 44 -0.56 -2.02 -8.04
N GLU A 45 -1.04 -1.55 -9.19
CA GLU A 45 -2.34 -1.94 -9.76
C GLU A 45 -2.40 -3.45 -10.05
N ASP A 46 -1.26 -4.08 -10.38
CA ASP A 46 -1.18 -5.51 -10.65
C ASP A 46 -1.50 -6.39 -9.44
N LEU A 47 -1.31 -5.90 -8.20
CA LEU A 47 -1.79 -6.58 -7.01
C LEU A 47 -3.31 -6.78 -7.00
N LEU A 48 -4.05 -5.84 -7.59
CA LEU A 48 -5.51 -5.87 -7.59
C LEU A 48 -6.09 -6.89 -8.58
N ASN A 49 -5.26 -7.46 -9.46
CA ASN A 49 -5.67 -8.43 -10.47
C ASN A 49 -5.73 -9.88 -9.95
N THR A 50 -5.23 -10.14 -8.75
CA THR A 50 -5.18 -11.50 -8.17
C THR A 50 -5.73 -11.51 -6.76
N GLN A 51 -6.33 -12.62 -6.34
CA GLN A 51 -6.83 -12.76 -4.97
C GLN A 51 -5.70 -12.66 -3.92
N ALA A 52 -4.56 -13.31 -4.18
CA ALA A 52 -3.38 -13.22 -3.32
C ALA A 52 -2.87 -11.79 -3.17
N GLY A 53 -2.77 -11.05 -4.30
CA GLY A 53 -2.35 -9.65 -4.28
C GLY A 53 -3.34 -8.73 -3.56
N GLN A 54 -4.65 -8.94 -3.73
CA GLN A 54 -5.69 -8.21 -2.99
C GLN A 54 -5.61 -8.46 -1.48
N ILE A 55 -5.39 -9.71 -1.05
CA ILE A 55 -5.19 -10.03 0.37
C ILE A 55 -3.92 -9.37 0.90
N GLY A 56 -2.82 -9.44 0.16
CA GLY A 56 -1.59 -8.73 0.50
C GLY A 56 -1.82 -7.23 0.68
N ALA A 57 -2.50 -6.57 -0.28
CA ALA A 57 -2.84 -5.15 -0.20
C ALA A 57 -3.71 -4.83 1.04
N MET A 58 -4.66 -5.70 1.40
CA MET A 58 -5.46 -5.53 2.62
C MET A 58 -4.61 -5.60 3.89
N LEU A 59 -3.54 -6.41 3.92
CA LEU A 59 -2.65 -6.48 5.08
C LEU A 59 -1.87 -5.18 5.29
N TYR A 60 -1.41 -4.52 4.22
CA TYR A 60 -0.81 -3.19 4.34
C TYR A 60 -1.80 -2.16 4.89
N LEU A 61 -3.05 -2.17 4.40
CA LEU A 61 -4.09 -1.27 4.89
C LEU A 61 -4.42 -1.55 6.37
N ALA A 62 -4.55 -2.82 6.75
CA ALA A 62 -4.80 -3.22 8.12
C ALA A 62 -3.65 -2.79 9.06
N LYS A 63 -2.38 -2.98 8.64
CA LYS A 63 -1.19 -2.53 9.40
C LYS A 63 -1.17 -1.01 9.56
N LEU A 64 -1.54 -0.25 8.53
CA LEU A 64 -1.62 1.21 8.60
C LEU A 64 -2.73 1.67 9.55
N MET A 65 -3.93 1.06 9.48
CA MET A 65 -5.08 1.48 10.29
C MET A 65 -4.99 1.02 11.75
N TYR A 66 -4.36 -0.13 12.00
CA TYR A 66 -4.34 -0.78 13.31
C TYR A 66 -2.91 -1.27 13.67
N PRO A 67 -1.92 -0.36 13.71
CA PRO A 67 -0.52 -0.75 13.91
C PRO A 67 -0.29 -1.53 15.21
N ASP A 68 -0.99 -1.15 16.30
CA ASP A 68 -0.90 -1.80 17.61
C ASP A 68 -1.45 -3.22 17.63
N GLN A 69 -2.41 -3.55 16.76
CA GLN A 69 -3.00 -4.88 16.65
C GLN A 69 -2.24 -5.78 15.67
N MET A 70 -1.44 -5.17 14.80
CA MET A 70 -0.75 -5.84 13.70
C MET A 70 0.76 -5.88 13.95
N THR A 71 1.24 -5.71 15.18
CA THR A 71 2.67 -5.51 15.50
C THR A 71 3.58 -6.64 15.00
N ASP A 72 3.07 -7.87 15.00
CA ASP A 72 3.74 -9.11 14.59
C ASP A 72 3.60 -9.43 13.09
N VAL A 73 2.79 -8.66 12.36
CA VAL A 73 2.58 -8.86 10.91
C VAL A 73 3.59 -8.04 10.11
N ASP A 74 4.39 -8.72 9.30
CA ASP A 74 5.14 -8.13 8.19
C ASP A 74 4.32 -8.29 6.88
N PRO A 75 3.77 -7.19 6.33
CA PRO A 75 2.95 -7.27 5.13
C PRO A 75 3.77 -7.60 3.86
N ASP A 76 5.07 -7.29 3.81
CA ASP A 76 5.94 -7.67 2.68
C ASP A 76 6.13 -9.19 2.67
N GLU A 77 6.41 -9.78 3.84
CA GLU A 77 6.55 -11.23 3.98
C GLU A 77 5.23 -11.96 3.65
N ALA A 78 4.11 -11.45 4.16
CA ALA A 78 2.81 -12.05 3.91
C ALA A 78 2.41 -12.00 2.43
N LEU A 79 2.61 -10.86 1.75
CA LEU A 79 2.36 -10.74 0.31
C LEU A 79 3.23 -11.73 -0.49
N ARG A 80 4.51 -11.86 -0.11
CA ARG A 80 5.43 -12.82 -0.74
C ARG A 80 4.93 -14.26 -0.57
N ALA A 81 4.55 -14.65 0.64
CA ALA A 81 4.05 -15.99 0.93
C ALA A 81 2.73 -16.30 0.19
N LEU A 82 1.77 -15.38 0.21
CA LEU A 82 0.48 -15.53 -0.47
C LEU A 82 0.63 -15.72 -1.98
N THR A 83 1.52 -14.95 -2.60
CA THR A 83 1.75 -15.02 -4.05
C THR A 83 2.54 -16.26 -4.46
N GLU A 84 3.50 -16.69 -3.64
CA GLU A 84 4.22 -17.95 -3.80
C GLU A 84 3.27 -19.15 -3.69
N GLU A 85 2.38 -19.17 -2.70
CA GLU A 85 1.38 -20.23 -2.52
C GLU A 85 0.39 -20.28 -3.71
N ALA A 86 -0.08 -19.13 -4.17
CA ALA A 86 -1.10 -19.07 -5.22
C ALA A 86 -0.56 -19.37 -6.63
N SER A 87 0.70 -19.02 -6.92
CA SER A 87 1.25 -19.05 -8.29
C SER A 87 2.53 -19.87 -8.44
N GLY A 88 3.10 -20.38 -7.35
CA GLY A 88 4.39 -21.05 -7.32
C GLY A 88 5.58 -20.10 -7.47
N THR A 89 5.36 -18.79 -7.52
CA THR A 89 6.43 -17.77 -7.62
C THR A 89 6.12 -16.61 -6.68
N ALA A 90 7.07 -16.33 -5.79
CA ALA A 90 7.03 -15.16 -4.94
C ALA A 90 7.15 -13.86 -5.75
N VAL A 91 6.33 -12.86 -5.42
CA VAL A 91 6.54 -11.51 -5.96
C VAL A 91 7.85 -10.90 -5.47
N SER A 92 8.44 -10.01 -6.28
CA SER A 92 9.71 -9.35 -5.97
C SER A 92 9.71 -7.87 -6.37
N GLY A 93 10.48 -7.06 -5.63
CA GLY A 93 10.48 -5.61 -5.77
C GLY A 93 9.39 -4.93 -4.93
N ARG A 94 9.19 -3.63 -5.15
CA ARG A 94 8.24 -2.82 -4.38
C ARG A 94 6.84 -2.89 -5.01
N TYR A 95 5.84 -3.20 -4.19
CA TYR A 95 4.42 -3.21 -4.60
C TYR A 95 3.57 -2.21 -3.83
N VAL A 96 4.09 -1.67 -2.73
CA VAL A 96 3.40 -0.71 -1.88
C VAL A 96 4.38 0.39 -1.46
N TYR A 97 3.88 1.63 -1.35
CA TYR A 97 4.61 2.77 -0.82
C TYR A 97 3.68 3.59 0.08
N GLY A 98 4.13 4.04 1.25
CA GLY A 98 3.37 4.87 2.17
C GLY A 98 4.19 6.07 2.69
N LEU A 99 3.50 7.10 3.20
CA LEU A 99 4.10 8.22 3.93
C LEU A 99 4.21 7.96 5.44
#